data_AF-A0A847IB42-F1
#
_entry.id   AF-A0A847IB42-F1
#
_cell.length_a   1.000
_cell.length_b   1.000
_cell.length_c   1.000
_cell.angle_alpha   90.00
_cell.angle_beta   90.00
_cell.angle_gamma   90.00
#
_symmetry.space_group_name_H-M   'P 1'
#
loop_
_entity.id
_entity.type
_entity.pdbx_description
1 polymer ?
#
loop_
_entity_poly.entity_id
_entity_poly.type
_entity_poly.pdbx_seq_one_letter_code
_entity_poly.pdbx_strand_id
1 'polypeptide(L)'
;MTEHVDNHDVESRSRRRECPWCHSRDVELTQRGFTGPTDERDQYITCNNCKRLTYEIISRNTRDMRMGQYQTGGTYRDTRRQTKYDITRVLKVGSNEFLLYVKPIVRNSDPIRPTYLRRGRY
;
A
#
# COMPACT_ATOMS: atom_id res chain seq x y z
N MET A 1 -5.26 -41.46 27.53
CA MET A 1 -4.13 -41.15 26.62
C MET A 1 -4.66 -40.16 25.60
N THR A 2 -4.31 -38.90 25.80
CA THR A 2 -4.81 -37.72 25.09
C THR A 2 -3.78 -37.36 24.01
N GLU A 3 -4.09 -37.62 22.75
CA GLU A 3 -3.28 -37.14 21.62
C GLU A 3 -4.04 -36.02 20.91
N HIS A 4 -3.30 -34.94 20.71
CA HIS A 4 -3.78 -33.61 20.36
C HIS A 4 -4.12 -33.56 18.87
N VAL A 5 -5.27 -32.97 18.55
CA VAL A 5 -5.65 -32.64 17.17
C VAL A 5 -4.89 -31.38 16.78
N ASP A 6 -3.84 -31.55 15.98
CA ASP A 6 -3.04 -30.45 15.47
C ASP A 6 -3.83 -29.55 14.51
N ASN A 7 -3.48 -28.28 14.61
CA ASN A 7 -4.25 -27.12 14.22
C ASN A 7 -4.49 -27.01 12.71
N HIS A 8 -5.67 -26.49 12.39
CA HIS A 8 -6.05 -26.01 11.07
C HIS A 8 -5.03 -25.00 10.51
N ASP A 9 -4.26 -25.42 9.52
CA ASP A 9 -3.60 -24.54 8.55
C ASP A 9 -4.67 -23.74 7.79
N VAL A 10 -5.04 -22.60 8.35
CA VAL A 10 -5.67 -21.52 7.58
C VAL A 10 -4.54 -20.87 6.77
N GLU A 11 -4.07 -21.60 5.76
CA GLU A 11 -3.19 -21.07 4.72
C GLU A 11 -4.02 -20.12 3.87
N SER A 12 -4.19 -18.92 4.43
CA SER A 12 -4.75 -17.76 3.78
C SER A 12 -4.10 -17.64 2.41
N ARG A 13 -4.93 -17.78 1.36
CA ARG A 13 -4.63 -17.55 -0.06
C ARG A 13 -4.20 -16.09 -0.30
N SER A 14 -3.17 -15.66 0.40
CA SER A 14 -2.43 -14.45 0.16
C SER A 14 -1.66 -14.72 -1.12
N ARG A 15 -2.22 -14.26 -2.26
CA ARG A 15 -1.39 -13.97 -3.42
C ARG A 15 -0.20 -13.18 -2.89
N ARG A 16 0.98 -13.81 -2.87
CA ARG A 16 2.19 -13.20 -2.32
C ARG A 16 2.36 -11.86 -3.02
N ARG A 17 2.30 -10.77 -2.25
CA ARG A 17 2.42 -9.42 -2.79
C ARG A 17 3.82 -9.25 -3.34
N GLU A 18 3.92 -8.63 -4.51
CA GLU A 18 5.19 -8.34 -5.17
C GLU A 18 5.34 -6.82 -5.28
N CYS A 19 6.56 -6.34 -5.10
CA CYS A 19 6.87 -4.94 -5.31
C CYS A 19 6.66 -4.59 -6.79
N PRO A 20 5.81 -3.62 -7.13
CA PRO A 20 5.52 -3.29 -8.52
C PRO A 20 6.69 -2.61 -9.25
N TRP A 21 7.73 -2.23 -8.53
CA TRP A 21 8.89 -1.51 -9.07
C TRP A 21 10.09 -2.40 -9.39
N CYS A 22 10.33 -3.41 -8.56
CA CYS A 22 11.49 -4.31 -8.71
C CYS A 22 11.10 -5.79 -8.70
N HIS A 23 9.81 -6.11 -8.64
CA HIS A 23 9.24 -7.46 -8.59
C HIS A 23 9.71 -8.32 -7.41
N SER A 24 10.40 -7.72 -6.43
CA SER A 24 10.77 -8.44 -5.21
C SER A 24 9.54 -8.84 -4.41
N ARG A 25 9.53 -10.07 -3.91
CA ARG A 25 8.54 -10.59 -2.96
C ARG A 25 8.82 -10.20 -1.52
N ASP A 26 10.01 -9.65 -1.25
CA ASP A 26 10.39 -9.14 0.06
C ASP A 26 9.73 -7.77 0.27
N VAL A 27 8.47 -7.82 0.71
CA VAL A 27 7.62 -6.67 0.99
C VAL A 27 6.95 -6.84 2.35
N GLU A 28 6.90 -5.75 3.11
CA GLU A 28 6.17 -5.65 4.37
C GLU A 28 4.84 -4.94 4.12
N LEU A 29 3.74 -5.55 4.55
CA LEU A 29 2.42 -4.93 4.47
C LEU A 29 2.12 -4.17 5.74
N THR A 30 1.88 -2.87 5.61
CA THR A 30 1.25 -2.07 6.64
C THR A 30 -0.24 -2.02 6.35
N GLN A 31 -1.01 -2.75 7.17
CA GLN A 31 -2.46 -2.78 7.07
C GLN A 31 -3.06 -1.59 7.83
N ARG A 32 -4.04 -0.92 7.23
CA ARG A 32 -4.82 0.10 7.94
C ARG A 32 -5.59 -0.53 9.09
N GLY A 33 -5.70 0.17 10.21
CA GLY A 33 -6.58 -0.26 11.28
C GLY A 33 -8.04 0.13 11.03
N PHE A 34 -8.93 -0.40 11.85
CA PHE A 34 -10.37 -0.21 11.70
C PHE A 34 -10.97 0.73 12.74
N THR A 35 -10.30 0.97 13.89
CA THR A 35 -10.98 1.49 15.09
C THR A 35 -10.13 2.33 16.05
N GLY A 36 -8.81 2.49 15.84
CA GLY A 36 -7.90 3.15 16.79
C GLY A 36 -7.35 4.52 16.35
N PRO A 37 -7.09 5.46 17.29
CA PRO A 37 -6.47 6.76 16.99
C PRO A 37 -4.97 6.66 16.62
N THR A 38 -4.34 5.54 16.97
CA THR A 38 -2.95 5.19 16.61
C THR A 38 -2.88 4.30 15.38
N ASP A 39 -4.02 3.93 14.81
CA ASP A 39 -4.05 3.04 13.67
C ASP A 39 -3.54 3.74 12.42
N GLU A 40 -2.85 2.97 11.59
CA GLU A 40 -2.49 3.43 10.26
C GLU A 40 -3.75 3.74 9.46
N ARG A 41 -3.78 4.95 8.88
CA ARG A 41 -4.94 5.43 8.13
C ARG A 41 -5.00 4.84 6.73
N ASP A 42 -3.83 4.64 6.13
CA ASP A 42 -3.63 4.15 4.79
C ASP A 42 -3.13 2.69 4.84
N GLN A 43 -3.37 1.93 3.78
CA GLN A 43 -2.77 0.61 3.59
C GLN A 43 -1.73 0.70 2.48
N TYR A 44 -0.55 0.17 2.75
CA TYR A 44 0.57 0.21 1.81
C TYR A 44 1.52 -0.95 2.03
N ILE A 45 2.31 -1.25 1.00
CA ILE A 45 3.45 -2.15 1.11
C ILE A 45 4.75 -1.36 1.08
N THR A 46 5.74 -1.81 1.84
CA THR A 46 7.11 -1.32 1.79
C THR A 46 8.00 -2.43 1.27
N CYS A 47 8.68 -2.21 0.15
CA CYS A 47 9.62 -3.20 -0.38
C CYS A 47 10.96 -3.12 0.35
N ASN A 48 11.44 -4.23 0.90
CA ASN A 48 12.72 -4.27 1.59
C ASN A 48 13.93 -4.25 0.65
N ASN A 49 13.75 -4.59 -0.63
CA ASN A 49 14.82 -4.55 -1.62
C ASN A 49 15.05 -3.12 -2.16
N CYS A 50 14.02 -2.51 -2.75
CA CYS A 50 14.13 -1.17 -3.35
C CYS A 50 13.67 -0.03 -2.44
N LYS A 51 13.26 -0.32 -1.19
CA LYS A 51 12.81 0.62 -0.16
C LYS A 51 11.67 1.56 -0.58
N ARG A 52 10.93 1.21 -1.64
CA ARG A 52 9.77 1.99 -2.11
C ARG A 52 8.51 1.58 -1.34
N LEU A 53 7.80 2.58 -0.85
CA LEU A 53 6.44 2.45 -0.32
C LEU A 53 5.44 2.58 -1.47
N THR A 54 4.46 1.68 -1.52
CA THR A 54 3.42 1.64 -2.53
C THR A 54 2.05 1.52 -1.86
N TYR A 55 1.17 2.49 -2.08
CA TYR A 55 -0.18 2.45 -1.53
C TYR A 55 -1.06 1.39 -2.21
N GLU A 56 -1.89 0.72 -1.41
CA GLU A 56 -3.01 -0.11 -1.86
C GLU A 56 -4.36 0.57 -1.55
N ILE A 57 -4.47 1.24 -0.40
CA ILE A 57 -5.66 1.96 0.03
C ILE A 57 -5.27 3.29 0.66
N ILE A 58 -5.98 4.36 0.30
CA ILE A 58 -5.74 5.71 0.82
C ILE A 58 -7.03 6.23 1.45
N SER A 59 -6.95 6.67 2.71
CA SER A 59 -8.04 7.30 3.45
C SER A 59 -8.09 8.80 3.15
N ARG A 60 -9.27 9.30 2.76
CA ARG A 60 -9.54 10.71 2.49
C ARG A 60 -10.81 11.15 3.20
N ASN A 61 -10.84 12.40 3.64
CA ASN A 61 -12.05 12.96 4.23
C ASN A 61 -12.95 13.60 3.16
N THR A 62 -14.15 14.01 3.55
CA THR A 62 -15.11 14.64 2.62
C THR A 62 -14.57 15.92 1.98
N ARG A 63 -13.76 16.69 2.72
CA ARG A 63 -13.16 17.92 2.22
C ARG A 63 -12.14 17.63 1.13
N ASP A 64 -11.29 16.64 1.32
CA ASP A 64 -10.30 16.18 0.35
C ASP A 64 -10.98 15.65 -0.92
N MET A 65 -12.09 14.92 -0.78
CA MET A 65 -12.88 14.39 -1.91
C MET A 65 -13.57 15.48 -2.74
N ARG A 66 -13.85 16.64 -2.15
CA ARG A 66 -14.41 17.79 -2.88
C ARG A 66 -13.34 18.58 -3.62
N MET A 67 -12.14 18.67 -3.05
CA MET A 67 -11.02 19.39 -3.67
C MET A 67 -10.27 18.55 -4.70
N GLY A 68 -10.04 17.27 -4.37
CA GLY A 68 -9.46 16.31 -5.27
C GLY A 68 -10.58 15.69 -6.11
N GLN A 69 -10.42 15.69 -7.43
CA GLN A 69 -11.31 14.99 -8.35
C GLN A 69 -11.09 13.46 -8.27
N TYR A 70 -11.19 12.91 -7.06
CA TYR A 70 -10.96 11.51 -6.77
C TYR A 70 -12.23 10.71 -7.09
N GLN A 71 -12.18 10.01 -8.20
CA GLN A 71 -13.25 9.15 -8.68
C GLN A 71 -12.66 7.87 -9.27
N THR A 72 -13.46 6.81 -9.34
CA THR A 72 -13.07 5.58 -10.02
C THR A 72 -12.67 5.88 -11.47
N GLY A 73 -11.56 5.32 -11.94
CA GLY A 73 -10.96 5.62 -13.24
C GLY A 73 -10.14 6.91 -13.30
N GLY A 74 -10.21 7.75 -12.26
CA GLY A 74 -9.31 8.89 -12.09
C GLY A 74 -7.95 8.48 -11.53
N THR A 75 -7.09 9.47 -11.28
CA THR A 75 -5.76 9.25 -10.73
C THR A 75 -5.53 9.93 -9.39
N TYR A 76 -4.82 9.26 -8.50
CA TYR A 76 -4.24 9.86 -7.30
C TYR A 76 -2.74 10.10 -7.50
N ARG A 77 -2.21 11.23 -7.02
CA ARG A 77 -0.78 11.53 -7.06
C ARG A 77 -0.25 11.74 -5.64
N ASP A 78 0.69 10.88 -5.24
CA ASP A 78 1.51 11.13 -4.06
C ASP A 78 2.57 12.19 -4.44
N THR A 79 2.41 13.41 -3.91
CA THR A 79 3.33 14.51 -4.18
C THR A 79 4.70 14.32 -3.55
N ARG A 80 4.79 13.63 -2.40
CA ARG A 80 6.05 13.42 -1.69
C ARG A 80 6.95 12.43 -2.43
N ARG A 81 6.37 11.34 -2.93
CA ARG A 81 7.09 10.28 -3.65
C ARG A 81 7.04 10.43 -5.16
N GLN A 82 6.27 11.40 -5.65
CA GLN A 82 5.99 11.66 -7.07
C GLN A 82 5.38 10.46 -7.80
N THR A 83 4.77 9.53 -7.07
CA THR A 83 4.13 8.33 -7.61
C THR A 83 2.70 8.64 -8.03
N LYS A 84 2.31 8.18 -9.21
CA LYS A 84 0.92 8.22 -9.67
C LYS A 84 0.25 6.87 -9.51
N TYR A 85 -1.05 6.91 -9.24
CA TYR A 85 -1.87 5.75 -9.03
C TYR A 85 -3.19 5.88 -9.79
N ASP A 86 -3.68 4.79 -10.36
CA ASP A 86 -5.04 4.68 -10.85
C ASP A 86 -5.98 4.36 -9.69
N ILE A 87 -7.08 5.11 -9.59
CA ILE A 87 -8.13 4.87 -8.61
C ILE A 87 -9.06 3.80 -9.18
N THR A 88 -8.94 2.58 -8.65
CA THR A 88 -9.73 1.43 -9.09
C THR A 88 -11.10 1.35 -8.43
N ARG A 89 -11.26 1.93 -7.24
CA ARG A 89 -12.53 2.00 -6.52
C ARG A 89 -12.51 3.12 -5.49
N VAL A 90 -13.66 3.74 -5.29
CA VAL A 90 -13.93 4.67 -4.19
C VAL A 90 -15.03 4.07 -3.31
N LEU A 91 -14.80 4.02 -2.00
CA LEU A 91 -15.78 3.51 -1.02
C LEU A 91 -15.98 4.52 0.09
N LYS A 92 -17.22 4.95 0.34
CA LYS A 92 -17.56 5.78 1.51
C LYS A 92 -17.68 4.88 2.74
N VAL A 93 -16.92 5.16 3.79
CA VAL A 93 -16.95 4.43 5.06
C VAL A 93 -17.25 5.42 6.19
N GLY A 94 -18.45 5.35 6.76
CA GLY A 94 -18.90 6.33 7.75
C GLY A 94 -19.26 7.71 7.17
N SER A 95 -19.31 8.70 8.07
CA SER A 95 -19.82 10.04 7.74
C SER A 95 -18.78 10.96 7.08
N ASN A 96 -17.49 10.78 7.38
CA ASN A 96 -16.42 11.66 6.91
C ASN A 96 -15.16 10.93 6.42
N GLU A 97 -15.27 9.66 6.03
CA GLU A 97 -14.14 8.92 5.48
C GLU A 97 -14.52 8.24 4.15
N PHE A 98 -13.57 8.29 3.21
CA PHE A 98 -13.59 7.62 1.93
C PHE A 98 -12.29 6.85 1.76
N LEU A 99 -12.40 5.63 1.24
CA LEU A 99 -11.27 4.78 0.90
C LEU A 99 -11.10 4.76 -0.62
N LEU A 100 -9.91 5.16 -1.06
CA LEU A 100 -9.48 5.06 -2.45
C LEU A 100 -8.65 3.80 -2.60
N TYR A 101 -9.16 2.82 -3.33
CA TYR A 101 -8.39 1.64 -3.72
C TYR A 101 -7.57 1.99 -4.96
N VAL A 102 -6.27 1.77 -4.88
CA VAL A 102 -5.34 2.30 -5.88
C VAL A 102 -4.41 1.23 -6.41
N LYS A 103 -3.96 1.42 -7.66
CA LYS A 103 -2.86 0.66 -8.25
C LYS A 103 -1.80 1.62 -8.78
N PRO A 104 -0.50 1.37 -8.54
CA PRO A 104 0.55 2.25 -9.02
C PRO A 104 0.63 2.21 -10.54
N ILE A 105 0.84 3.37 -11.16
CA ILE A 105 1.16 3.49 -12.58
C ILE A 105 2.67 3.34 -12.71
N VAL A 106 3.13 2.12 -12.97
CA VAL A 106 4.54 1.81 -13.16
C VAL A 106 4.93 2.16 -14.59
N ARG A 107 5.90 3.07 -14.75
CA ARG A 107 6.47 3.36 -16.07
C ARG A 107 7.74 2.51 -16.22
N ASN A 108 7.95 1.89 -17.38
CA ASN A 108 9.15 1.07 -17.64
C ASN A 108 10.48 1.83 -17.44
N SER A 109 10.45 3.16 -17.37
CA SER A 109 11.61 4.02 -17.13
C SER A 109 11.84 4.37 -15.66
N ASP A 110 11.05 3.83 -14.71
CA ASP A 110 11.27 4.09 -13.29
C ASP A 110 12.59 3.43 -12.85
N PRO A 111 13.63 4.20 -12.50
CA PRO A 111 14.90 3.60 -12.11
C PRO A 111 14.66 2.80 -10.83
N ILE A 112 14.97 1.49 -10.89
CA ILE A 112 15.20 0.66 -9.72
C ILE A 112 16.37 1.33 -8.99
N ARG A 113 16.09 2.22 -8.04
CA ARG A 113 17.15 2.84 -7.24
C ARG A 113 17.64 1.75 -6.29
N PRO A 114 18.85 1.19 -6.47
CA PRO A 114 19.41 0.29 -5.50
C PRO A 114 19.89 1.18 -4.37
N THR A 115 19.18 1.22 -3.25
CA THR A 115 19.70 1.84 -2.02
C THR A 115 20.65 0.86 -1.35
N TYR A 116 21.83 0.67 -1.94
CA TYR A 116 22.95 0.05 -1.25
C TYR A 116 24.23 0.84 -1.52
N LEU A 117 24.96 1.09 -0.41
CA LEU A 117 26.26 1.78 -0.26
C LEU A 117 26.22 3.29 0.06
N ARG A 118 25.70 3.64 1.25
CA ARG A 118 26.47 4.54 2.13
C ARG A 118 27.41 3.67 2.98
N ARG A 119 28.50 3.19 2.37
CA ARG A 119 29.67 2.72 3.11
C ARG A 119 30.63 3.90 3.30
N GLY A 120 31.28 3.91 4.46
CA GLY A 120 31.93 5.05 5.09
C GLY A 120 32.94 5.83 4.25
N ARG A 121 33.14 7.08 4.67
CA ARG A 121 34.44 7.73 4.52
C ARG A 121 35.07 7.79 5.90
N TYR A 122 36.28 7.24 5.96
CA TYR A 122 37.30 7.47 6.98
C TYR A 122 37.63 8.96 7.09
#